data_AF-A0A1M7LXZ9-F1
#
_entry.id   AF-A0A1M7LXZ9-F1
#
_cell.length_a   1.000
_cell.length_b   1.000
_cell.length_c   1.000
_cell.angle_alpha   90.00
_cell.angle_beta   90.00
_cell.angle_gamma   90.00
#
_symmetry.space_group_name_H-M   'P 1'
#
loop_
_entity.id
_entity.type
_entity.pdbx_description
1 polymer ?
#
loop_
_entity_poly.entity_id
_entity_poly.type
_entity_poly.pdbx_seq_one_letter_code
_entity_poly.pdbx_strand_id
1 'polypeptide(L)'
;MYKTEFGTIRQIRFSNENEYYETMGYLAKSDNDTAIKWERNKDSGAWDNEGRIEFFIDQNTIPVTAYFKHTAGNGGKILSRANCNEFVKDLVDNHSFGYGFTQNDQAIRLTVPLQYQVDFDRGLAL
;
A
#
# COMPACT_ATOMS: atom_id res chain seq x y z
N MET A 1 -0.85 10.31 5.80
CA MET A 1 -1.85 10.90 6.71
C MET A 1 -3.24 10.44 6.29
N TYR A 2 -3.98 9.91 7.25
CA TYR A 2 -5.27 9.25 7.03
C TYR A 2 -6.26 10.06 6.19
N LYS A 3 -6.89 9.35 5.25
CA LYS A 3 -8.12 9.71 4.55
C LYS A 3 -8.97 8.47 4.42
N THR A 4 -10.28 8.63 4.39
CA THR A 4 -11.21 7.53 4.10
C THR A 4 -11.07 7.00 2.68
N GLU A 5 -10.61 7.82 1.74
CA GLU A 5 -10.47 7.46 0.33
C GLU A 5 -9.21 8.08 -0.27
N PHE A 6 -8.52 7.33 -1.12
CA PHE A 6 -7.38 7.80 -1.90
C PHE A 6 -7.59 7.56 -3.39
N GLY A 7 -7.13 8.51 -4.19
CA GLY A 7 -7.16 8.48 -5.65
C GLY A 7 -8.44 9.09 -6.24
N THR A 8 -8.34 9.47 -7.51
CA THR A 8 -9.37 10.24 -8.25
C THR A 8 -10.70 9.50 -8.45
N ILE A 9 -10.69 8.18 -8.30
CA ILE A 9 -11.88 7.32 -8.43
C ILE A 9 -12.01 6.37 -7.24
N ARG A 10 -11.46 6.76 -6.08
CA ARG A 10 -11.54 6.01 -4.83
C ARG A 10 -10.93 4.62 -4.94
N GLN A 11 -9.74 4.55 -5.52
CA GLN A 11 -9.03 3.30 -5.76
C GLN A 11 -8.69 2.57 -4.46
N ILE A 12 -8.48 3.30 -3.37
CA ILE A 12 -8.24 2.73 -2.05
C ILE A 12 -9.21 3.38 -1.08
N ARG A 13 -9.90 2.57 -0.27
CA ARG A 13 -10.88 3.06 0.69
C ARG A 13 -10.74 2.34 2.02
N PHE A 14 -10.92 3.13 3.07
CA PHE A 14 -10.88 2.71 4.45
C PHE A 14 -12.20 3.08 5.15
N SER A 15 -12.69 2.18 5.98
CA SER A 15 -13.87 2.34 6.81
C SER A 15 -13.60 3.26 8.01
N ASN A 16 -12.36 3.26 8.52
CA ASN A 16 -11.91 4.06 9.66
C ASN A 16 -10.37 4.10 9.76
N GLU A 17 -9.83 4.87 10.71
CA GLU A 17 -8.38 4.98 10.93
C GLU A 17 -7.72 3.67 11.38
N ASN A 18 -8.40 2.84 12.19
CA ASN A 18 -7.82 1.58 12.64
C ASN A 18 -7.50 0.67 11.45
N GLU A 19 -8.44 0.55 10.50
CA GLU A 19 -8.24 -0.22 9.27
C GLU A 19 -7.12 0.36 8.39
N TYR A 20 -6.98 1.70 8.34
CA TYR A 20 -5.89 2.36 7.64
C TYR A 20 -4.52 1.98 8.22
N TYR A 21 -4.37 2.03 9.54
CA TYR A 21 -3.09 1.70 10.18
C TYR A 21 -2.81 0.19 10.21
N GLU A 22 -3.83 -0.66 10.33
CA GLU A 22 -3.70 -2.11 10.11
C GLU A 22 -3.23 -2.43 8.69
N THR A 23 -3.79 -1.74 7.69
CA THR A 23 -3.34 -1.88 6.31
C THR A 23 -1.89 -1.43 6.13
N MET A 24 -1.47 -0.34 6.77
CA MET A 24 -0.06 0.06 6.75
C MET A 24 0.85 -1.00 7.38
N GLY A 25 0.41 -1.64 8.47
CA GLY A 25 1.12 -2.75 9.10
C GLY A 25 1.33 -3.90 8.13
N TYR A 26 0.27 -4.34 7.47
CA TYR A 26 0.32 -5.39 6.45
C TYR A 26 1.30 -5.05 5.32
N LEU A 27 1.26 -3.83 4.80
CA LEU A 27 2.17 -3.39 3.73
C LEU A 27 3.64 -3.29 4.18
N ALA A 28 3.92 -3.21 5.48
CA ALA A 28 5.26 -3.08 6.03
C ALA A 28 5.97 -4.43 6.29
N LYS A 29 5.24 -5.56 6.23
CA LYS A 29 5.72 -6.90 6.64
C LYS A 29 6.97 -7.40 5.94
N SER A 30 7.25 -6.95 4.72
CA SER A 30 8.42 -7.37 3.93
C SER A 30 8.51 -8.88 3.68
N ASP A 31 7.38 -9.58 3.64
CA ASP A 31 7.27 -11.03 3.46
C ASP A 31 7.06 -11.49 2.00
N ASN A 32 7.11 -10.53 1.08
CA ASN A 32 6.89 -10.66 -0.37
C ASN A 32 5.42 -10.72 -0.81
N ASP A 33 4.43 -10.50 0.07
CA ASP A 33 3.03 -10.41 -0.35
C ASP A 33 2.75 -9.16 -1.19
N THR A 34 3.44 -8.06 -0.84
CA THR A 34 3.28 -6.77 -1.50
C THR A 34 4.60 -6.08 -1.81
N ALA A 35 4.57 -5.18 -2.80
CA ALA A 35 5.66 -4.25 -3.08
C ALA A 35 5.13 -2.86 -3.43
N ILE A 36 5.82 -1.82 -2.98
CA ILE A 36 5.51 -0.43 -3.33
C ILE A 36 6.31 -0.04 -4.57
N LYS A 37 5.64 0.50 -5.60
CA LYS A 37 6.27 0.91 -6.86
C LYS A 37 5.97 2.35 -7.22
N TRP A 38 6.96 2.98 -7.83
CA TRP A 38 6.81 4.23 -8.55
C TRP A 38 7.42 4.10 -9.94
N GLU A 39 6.56 3.93 -10.94
CA GLU A 39 7.00 3.78 -12.33
C GLU A 39 7.13 5.15 -12.98
N ARG A 40 8.35 5.49 -13.40
CA ARG A 40 8.62 6.69 -14.21
C ARG A 40 8.41 6.35 -15.68
N ASN A 41 7.21 6.58 -16.19
CA ASN A 41 6.84 6.17 -17.55
C ASN A 41 7.18 7.21 -18.65
N LYS A 42 8.13 8.11 -18.40
CA LYS A 42 8.50 9.17 -19.36
C LYS A 42 9.09 8.62 -20.66
N ASP A 43 9.77 7.47 -20.62
CA ASP A 43 10.40 6.87 -21.80
C ASP A 43 9.42 6.05 -22.67
N SER A 44 8.18 5.86 -22.21
CA SER A 44 7.15 5.04 -22.88
C SER A 44 5.97 5.87 -23.42
N GLY A 45 6.07 7.21 -23.44
CA GLY A 45 5.04 8.10 -23.98
C GLY A 45 3.79 8.27 -23.11
N ALA A 46 3.81 7.79 -21.86
CA ALA A 46 2.73 8.02 -20.90
C ALA A 46 2.88 9.39 -20.22
N TRP A 47 1.74 10.00 -19.87
CA TRP A 47 1.66 11.41 -19.45
C TRP A 47 2.08 11.66 -17.99
N ASP A 48 2.11 10.64 -17.12
CA ASP A 48 2.48 10.82 -15.72
C ASP A 48 3.14 9.57 -15.11
N ASN A 49 3.86 9.77 -14.00
CA ASN A 49 4.38 8.67 -13.19
C ASN A 49 3.24 7.92 -12.49
N GLU A 50 3.39 6.62 -12.28
CA GLU A 50 2.35 5.79 -11.66
C GLU A 50 2.83 5.12 -10.37
N GLY A 51 2.19 5.48 -9.26
CA GLY A 51 2.33 4.83 -7.96
C GLY A 51 1.43 3.61 -7.88
N ARG A 52 2.03 2.46 -7.58
CA ARG A 52 1.30 1.18 -7.47
C ARG A 52 1.64 0.45 -6.17
N ILE A 53 0.67 -0.31 -5.68
CA ILE A 53 0.91 -1.47 -4.83
C ILE A 53 0.81 -2.70 -5.72
N GLU A 54 1.86 -3.49 -5.78
CA GLU A 54 1.88 -4.80 -6.44
C GLU A 54 1.54 -5.88 -5.41
N PHE A 55 0.65 -6.79 -5.76
CA PHE A 55 0.27 -7.94 -4.93
C PHE A 55 0.74 -9.23 -5.59
N PHE A 56 1.37 -10.10 -4.78
CA PHE A 56 1.95 -11.38 -5.20
C PHE A 56 1.17 -12.59 -4.65
N ILE A 57 0.08 -12.32 -3.93
CA ILE A 57 -0.90 -13.29 -3.46
C ILE A 57 -2.26 -13.09 -4.14
N ASP A 58 -3.15 -14.08 -4.04
CA ASP A 58 -4.50 -13.99 -4.59
C ASP A 58 -5.26 -12.86 -3.88
N GLN A 59 -5.96 -12.02 -4.64
CA GLN A 59 -6.70 -10.88 -4.08
C GLN A 59 -7.74 -11.31 -3.03
N ASN A 60 -8.29 -12.52 -3.12
CA ASN A 60 -9.27 -13.05 -2.18
C ASN A 60 -8.63 -13.55 -0.87
N THR A 61 -7.29 -13.58 -0.80
CA THR A 61 -6.51 -14.01 0.36
C THR A 61 -5.83 -12.85 1.09
N ILE A 62 -5.97 -11.62 0.59
CA ILE A 62 -5.42 -10.43 1.24
C ILE A 62 -6.10 -10.28 2.62
N PRO A 63 -5.34 -10.29 3.73
CA PRO A 63 -5.90 -10.42 5.07
C PRO A 63 -6.39 -9.10 5.69
N VAL A 64 -6.44 -8.02 4.90
CA VAL A 64 -6.95 -6.70 5.34
C VAL A 64 -8.32 -6.42 4.74
N THR A 65 -9.16 -5.69 5.48
CA THR A 65 -10.52 -5.35 5.06
C THR A 65 -10.60 -4.10 4.18
N ALA A 66 -9.49 -3.35 4.07
CA ALA A 66 -9.39 -2.19 3.20
C ALA A 66 -9.72 -2.56 1.75
N TYR A 67 -10.48 -1.70 1.09
CA TYR A 67 -10.81 -1.90 -0.31
C TYR A 67 -9.67 -1.41 -1.19
N PHE A 68 -9.19 -2.29 -2.08
CA PHE A 68 -8.32 -1.94 -3.19
C PHE A 68 -9.04 -2.19 -4.52
N LYS A 69 -9.00 -1.20 -5.42
CA LYS A 69 -9.43 -1.37 -6.81
C LYS A 69 -8.35 -2.12 -7.58
N HIS A 70 -8.40 -3.44 -7.51
CA HIS A 70 -7.46 -4.31 -8.21
C HIS A 70 -7.59 -4.20 -9.73
N THR A 71 -6.44 -4.22 -10.38
CA THR A 71 -6.26 -4.38 -11.82
C THR A 71 -5.38 -5.61 -12.06
N ALA A 72 -5.46 -6.19 -13.26
CA ALA A 72 -4.63 -7.33 -13.62
C ALA A 72 -3.14 -7.00 -13.42
N GLY A 73 -2.36 -7.98 -12.95
CA GLY A 73 -0.91 -7.87 -12.89
C GLY A 73 -0.23 -7.87 -14.27
N ASN A 74 1.00 -8.34 -14.34
CA ASN A 74 1.78 -8.37 -15.59
C ASN A 74 1.79 -9.74 -16.29
N GLY A 75 0.97 -10.69 -15.85
CA GLY A 75 0.97 -12.07 -16.36
C GLY A 75 2.16 -12.91 -15.88
N GLY A 76 3.02 -12.36 -15.02
CA GLY A 76 4.10 -13.05 -14.33
C GLY A 76 3.80 -13.22 -12.83
N LYS A 77 4.77 -12.88 -11.98
CA LYS A 77 4.65 -13.02 -10.52
C LYS A 77 3.67 -12.03 -9.88
N ILE A 78 3.42 -10.88 -10.52
CA ILE A 78 2.47 -9.90 -10.01
C ILE A 78 1.08 -10.41 -10.37
N LEU A 79 0.30 -10.78 -9.35
CA LEU A 79 -1.05 -11.33 -9.55
C LEU A 79 -2.07 -10.21 -9.75
N SER A 80 -1.96 -9.13 -8.98
CA SER A 80 -2.79 -7.95 -9.15
C SER A 80 -2.07 -6.66 -8.74
N ARG A 81 -2.64 -5.51 -9.10
CA ARG A 81 -2.09 -4.18 -8.79
C ARG A 81 -3.20 -3.24 -8.35
N ALA A 82 -2.92 -2.39 -7.37
CA ALA A 82 -3.72 -1.22 -7.05
C ALA A 82 -2.97 0.05 -7.46
N ASN A 83 -3.54 0.81 -8.40
CA ASN A 83 -2.91 2.04 -8.92
C ASN A 83 -3.47 3.25 -8.21
N CYS A 84 -2.66 3.90 -7.37
CA CYS A 84 -3.08 5.06 -6.61
C CYS A 84 -1.88 5.94 -6.23
N ASN A 85 -1.58 6.92 -7.08
CA ASN A 85 -0.48 7.88 -6.87
C ASN A 85 -0.57 8.59 -5.52
N GLU A 86 -1.78 8.97 -5.12
CA GLU A 86 -2.02 9.70 -3.87
C GLU A 86 -1.63 8.85 -2.66
N PHE A 87 -2.07 7.60 -2.61
CA PHE A 87 -1.76 6.72 -1.48
C PHE A 87 -0.29 6.33 -1.45
N VAL A 88 0.32 6.02 -2.60
CA VAL A 88 1.75 5.69 -2.63
C VAL A 88 2.62 6.86 -2.20
N LYS A 89 2.29 8.08 -2.63
CA LYS A 89 2.95 9.30 -2.12
C LYS A 89 2.77 9.43 -0.62
N ASP A 90 1.57 9.18 -0.12
CA ASP A 90 1.31 9.27 1.30
C ASP A 90 2.16 8.30 2.13
N LEU A 91 2.29 7.05 1.68
CA LEU A 91 3.17 6.06 2.30
C LEU A 91 4.64 6.53 2.34
N VAL A 92 5.15 7.03 1.23
CA VAL A 92 6.58 7.39 1.09
C VAL A 92 6.88 8.72 1.79
N ASP A 93 6.07 9.75 1.53
CA ASP A 93 6.33 11.12 1.98
C ASP A 93 6.01 11.31 3.46
N ASN A 94 5.02 10.58 4.00
CA ASN A 94 4.55 10.76 5.38
C ASN A 94 4.84 9.57 6.30
N HIS A 95 5.10 8.38 5.76
CA HIS A 95 5.16 7.14 6.55
C HIS A 95 6.45 6.34 6.39
N SER A 96 7.51 6.93 5.84
CA SER A 96 8.84 6.29 5.73
C SER A 96 8.87 4.99 4.90
N PHE A 97 7.87 4.74 4.06
CA PHE A 97 7.92 3.61 3.13
C PHE A 97 9.01 3.82 2.08
N GLY A 98 9.69 2.73 1.73
CA GLY A 98 10.56 2.63 0.57
C GLY A 98 9.85 1.98 -0.62
N TYR A 99 10.48 2.08 -1.80
CA TYR A 99 10.04 1.32 -2.97
C TYR A 99 10.61 -0.10 -2.94
N GLY A 100 9.79 -1.08 -3.33
CA GLY A 100 10.12 -2.50 -3.35
C GLY A 100 9.40 -3.29 -2.25
N PHE A 101 9.91 -4.50 -2.00
CA PHE A 101 9.38 -5.43 -1.01
C PHE A 101 9.83 -5.10 0.41
N THR A 102 11.08 -4.67 0.56
CA THR A 102 11.69 -4.47 1.87
C THR A 102 11.31 -3.10 2.42
N GLN A 103 10.73 -3.11 3.60
CA GLN A 103 10.32 -1.95 4.37
C GLN A 103 11.05 -1.93 5.72
N ASN A 104 11.12 -0.75 6.33
CA ASN A 104 11.59 -0.61 7.71
C ASN A 104 10.36 -0.44 8.61
N ASP A 105 9.81 -1.56 9.09
CA ASP A 105 8.59 -1.59 9.89
C ASP A 105 8.71 -0.73 11.15
N GLN A 106 9.89 -0.69 11.78
CA GLN A 106 10.14 0.15 12.96
C GLN A 106 10.05 1.64 12.62
N ALA A 107 10.66 2.08 11.52
CA ALA A 107 10.58 3.48 11.08
C ALA A 107 9.16 3.87 10.68
N ILE A 108 8.44 2.98 9.98
CA ILE A 108 7.05 3.19 9.60
C ILE A 108 6.18 3.31 10.85
N ARG A 109 6.33 2.40 11.82
CA ARG A 109 5.59 2.38 13.08
C ARG A 109 5.75 3.69 13.87
N LEU A 110 6.91 4.34 13.82
CA LEU A 110 7.14 5.63 14.47
C LEU A 110 6.32 6.78 13.88
N THR A 111 5.80 6.63 12.65
CA THR A 111 4.89 7.60 12.03
C THR A 111 3.43 7.37 12.38
N VAL A 112 3.11 6.26 13.07
CA VAL A 112 1.76 5.89 13.47
C VAL A 112 1.43 6.53 14.83
N PRO A 113 0.29 7.25 14.97
CA PRO A 113 -0.16 7.78 16.25
C PRO A 113 -0.25 6.67 17.31
N LEU A 114 0.14 6.98 18.54
CA LEU A 114 0.26 5.99 19.62
C LEU A 114 -1.00 5.13 19.79
N GLN A 115 -2.19 5.72 19.65
CA GLN A 115 -3.47 5.03 19.79
C GLN A 115 -3.75 3.96 18.72
N TYR A 116 -3.06 4.00 17.57
CA TYR A 116 -3.23 3.07 16.45
C TYR A 116 -2.03 2.16 16.22
N GLN A 117 -1.00 2.22 17.08
CA GLN A 117 0.15 1.34 16.97
C GLN A 117 -0.24 -0.14 17.12
N VAL A 118 -1.26 -0.44 17.93
CA VAL A 118 -1.77 -1.80 18.08
C VAL A 118 -2.41 -2.32 16.80
N ASP A 119 -3.09 -1.45 16.03
CA ASP A 119 -3.67 -1.85 14.74
C ASP A 119 -2.57 -2.07 13.70
N PHE A 120 -1.56 -1.21 13.67
CA PHE A 120 -0.36 -1.43 12.86
C PHE A 120 0.34 -2.76 13.20
N ASP A 121 0.55 -3.04 14.49
CA ASP A 121 1.17 -4.28 14.96
C ASP A 121 0.31 -5.51 14.60
N ARG A 122 -1.03 -5.38 14.61
CA ARG A 122 -1.94 -6.43 14.12
C ARG A 122 -1.70 -6.68 12.63
N GLY A 123 -1.64 -5.61 11.84
CA GLY A 123 -1.35 -5.69 10.41
C GLY A 123 -0.02 -6.39 10.10
N LEU A 124 1.02 -6.12 10.88
CA LEU A 124 2.33 -6.79 10.76
C LEU A 124 2.27 -8.30 11.05
N ALA A 125 1.30 -8.74 11.86
CA ALA A 125 1.17 -10.13 12.30
C ALA A 125 0.20 -10.97 11.45
N LEU A 126 -0.44 -10.37 10.43
CA LEU A 126 -1.25 -11.08 9.44
C LEU A 126 -0.41 -12.03 8.58
#